data_AF-A0A6A7GBP5-F1
#
_entry.id   AF-A0A6A7GBP5-F1
#
_cell.length_a   1.000
_cell.length_b   1.000
_cell.length_c   1.000
_cell.angle_alpha   90.00
_cell.angle_beta   90.00
_cell.angle_gamma   90.00
#
_symmetry.space_group_name_H-M   'P 1'
#
loop_
_entity.id
_entity.type
_entity.pdbx_description
1 polymer ?
#
loop_
_entity_poly.entity_id
_entity_poly.type
_entity_poly.pdbx_seq_one_letter_code
_entity_poly.pdbx_strand_id
1 'polypeptide(L)'
;LYLSRKLGGAHTVAEILQMDQNEDADGDADGDAGGKHISLSDDPSGSSDDIELGNKTKTVASVEDQGHVAKSHGLDEETLAWRRIMLLVFAIAVHNFPEGLAIGVAWGAIGESSSATVGNAASLTLGIAIQNFPEGMAVSLPLRKGGKSIMYSFFWGQLSGFVEVLGGIIGAAATSYFRGLLPYALGFAAGAMIYVVIEELIPEAHVTKGASVKIVTYGVLVGFCVMLALDVGLG
;
A
#
# COMPACT_ATOMS: atom_id res chain seq x y z
N LEU A 1 12.47 21.42 19.96
CA LEU A 1 12.84 21.98 18.65
C LEU A 1 12.80 20.97 17.49
N TYR A 2 13.01 19.66 17.70
CA TYR A 2 12.88 18.64 16.64
C TYR A 2 11.42 18.17 16.38
N LEU A 3 10.57 18.18 17.41
CA LEU A 3 9.14 17.80 17.30
C LEU A 3 8.22 18.88 16.71
N SER A 4 8.63 20.15 16.72
CA SER A 4 7.82 21.26 16.19
C SER A 4 7.91 21.40 14.67
N ARG A 5 8.90 20.76 14.02
CA ARG A 5 9.10 20.85 12.56
C ARG A 5 8.43 19.72 11.77
N LYS A 6 8.02 18.64 12.45
CA LYS A 6 7.32 17.49 11.83
C LYS A 6 5.79 17.59 11.88
N LEU A 7 5.27 18.64 12.52
CA LEU A 7 3.83 18.93 12.65
C LEU A 7 3.37 20.12 11.78
N GLY A 8 4.22 20.65 10.90
CA GLY A 8 3.91 21.77 10.00
C GLY A 8 3.00 21.44 8.81
N GLY A 9 2.23 20.35 8.87
CA GLY A 9 1.32 19.90 7.81
C GLY A 9 -0.06 19.51 8.31
N ALA A 10 -0.37 19.73 9.59
CA ALA A 10 -1.73 19.58 10.11
C ALA A 10 -2.52 20.86 9.86
N HIS A 11 -2.68 21.24 8.58
CA HIS A 11 -3.75 22.16 8.22
C HIS A 11 -5.07 21.43 8.40
N THR A 12 -5.90 22.06 9.20
CA THR A 12 -7.01 21.45 9.91
C THR A 12 -8.15 21.27 8.91
N VAL A 13 -8.84 20.13 8.97
CA VAL A 13 -10.04 19.80 8.16
C VAL A 13 -11.12 20.91 8.20
N ALA A 14 -11.03 21.83 9.17
CA ALA A 14 -11.84 23.03 9.27
C ALA A 14 -11.61 24.10 8.17
N GLU A 15 -10.41 24.21 7.58
CA GLU A 15 -10.15 25.19 6.49
C GLU A 15 -10.69 24.69 5.14
N ILE A 16 -10.63 23.38 4.88
CA ILE A 16 -11.13 22.78 3.63
C ILE A 16 -12.66 22.84 3.56
N LEU A 17 -13.35 22.75 4.70
CA LEU A 17 -14.82 22.89 4.77
C LEU A 17 -15.30 24.35 4.66
N GLN A 18 -14.43 25.34 4.86
CA GLN A 18 -14.76 26.76 4.68
C GLN A 18 -14.46 27.27 3.26
N MET A 19 -13.59 26.59 2.50
CA MET A 19 -13.37 26.90 1.08
C MET A 19 -14.51 26.42 0.18
N ASP A 20 -15.21 25.34 0.53
CA ASP A 20 -16.31 24.77 -0.26
C ASP A 20 -17.62 25.58 -0.19
N GLN A 21 -17.78 26.51 0.78
CA GLN A 21 -18.99 27.36 0.88
C GLN A 21 -18.87 28.72 0.19
N ASN A 22 -17.70 29.07 -0.34
CA ASN A 22 -17.47 30.39 -0.95
C ASN A 22 -17.39 30.36 -2.49
N GLU A 23 -17.45 29.18 -3.12
CA GLU A 23 -17.47 29.05 -4.59
C GLU A 23 -18.89 29.11 -5.20
N ASP A 24 -19.95 29.12 -4.38
CA ASP A 24 -21.35 29.15 -4.84
C ASP A 24 -21.96 30.57 -4.96
N ALA A 25 -21.16 31.64 -4.85
CA ALA A 25 -21.67 33.01 -4.80
C ALA A 25 -21.35 33.91 -6.01
N ASP A 26 -20.64 33.44 -7.04
CA ASP A 26 -20.31 34.24 -8.22
C ASP A 26 -20.88 33.63 -9.50
N GLY A 27 -22.16 33.91 -9.75
CA GLY A 27 -22.80 33.61 -11.02
C GLY A 27 -24.14 34.34 -11.12
N ASP A 28 -24.12 35.56 -11.67
CA ASP A 28 -25.18 36.15 -12.52
C ASP A 28 -24.98 37.68 -12.66
N ALA A 29 -24.40 38.12 -13.78
CA ALA A 29 -24.71 39.41 -14.42
C ALA A 29 -23.99 39.55 -15.77
N ASP A 30 -24.60 38.99 -16.82
CA ASP A 30 -24.40 39.47 -18.19
C ASP A 30 -25.38 40.63 -18.45
N GLY A 31 -24.91 41.76 -18.98
CA GLY A 31 -25.81 42.76 -19.57
C GLY A 31 -25.26 44.18 -19.73
N ASP A 32 -25.06 44.54 -21.00
CA ASP A 32 -25.32 45.85 -21.61
C ASP A 32 -24.15 46.82 -21.92
N ALA A 33 -24.38 47.50 -23.05
CA ALA A 33 -23.49 48.09 -24.01
C ALA A 33 -23.00 49.51 -23.69
N GLY A 34 -22.10 50.00 -24.54
CA GLY A 34 -21.96 51.44 -24.77
C GLY A 34 -20.53 51.89 -25.05
N GLY A 35 -20.20 52.11 -26.32
CA GLY A 35 -18.88 52.59 -26.73
C GLY A 35 -18.59 54.07 -26.43
N LYS A 36 -17.30 54.43 -26.45
CA LYS A 36 -16.78 55.73 -26.93
C LYS A 36 -15.24 55.74 -26.99
N HIS A 37 -14.72 55.63 -28.22
CA HIS A 37 -13.75 56.51 -28.90
C HIS A 37 -12.88 57.49 -28.06
N ILE A 38 -11.55 57.48 -28.34
CA ILE A 38 -10.62 58.63 -28.65
C ILE A 38 -9.24 58.62 -27.90
N SER A 39 -8.20 58.30 -28.68
CA SER A 39 -6.83 58.89 -28.88
C SER A 39 -5.71 58.97 -27.82
N LEU A 40 -4.54 58.46 -28.28
CA LEU A 40 -3.15 59.00 -28.31
C LEU A 40 -2.48 59.64 -27.07
N SER A 41 -1.27 59.14 -26.78
CA SER A 41 0.02 59.90 -26.69
C SER A 41 1.14 58.93 -26.22
N ASP A 42 2.09 58.53 -27.07
CA ASP A 42 3.44 59.11 -27.24
C ASP A 42 4.45 58.74 -26.11
N ASP A 43 5.41 57.87 -26.47
CA ASP A 43 6.79 57.73 -25.92
C ASP A 43 7.63 58.96 -26.40
N PRO A 44 8.90 59.30 -26.00
CA PRO A 44 9.94 58.46 -25.35
C PRO A 44 10.98 59.17 -24.41
N SER A 45 11.94 58.37 -23.93
CA SER A 45 13.37 58.69 -23.69
C SER A 45 13.83 59.43 -22.41
N GLY A 46 14.91 58.90 -21.81
CA GLY A 46 15.73 59.56 -20.79
C GLY A 46 16.90 58.69 -20.30
N SER A 47 18.09 58.89 -20.88
CA SER A 47 19.42 58.48 -20.43
C SER A 47 19.79 59.18 -19.09
N SER A 48 20.84 58.89 -18.31
CA SER A 48 22.21 58.42 -18.57
C SER A 48 22.90 58.10 -17.22
N ASP A 49 23.94 57.27 -17.30
CA ASP A 49 25.20 57.31 -16.52
C ASP A 49 25.20 57.03 -15.01
N ASP A 50 25.86 55.91 -14.63
CA ASP A 50 26.97 55.91 -13.67
C ASP A 50 27.84 54.64 -13.88
N ILE A 51 29.11 54.87 -14.20
CA ILE A 51 30.17 53.85 -14.27
C ILE A 51 30.86 53.81 -12.92
N GLU A 52 30.87 52.66 -12.24
CA GLU A 52 31.87 52.37 -11.19
C GLU A 52 32.53 51.01 -11.46
N LEU A 53 33.83 51.07 -11.74
CA LEU A 53 34.73 49.95 -11.93
C LEU A 53 35.13 49.36 -10.57
N GLY A 54 35.00 48.03 -10.44
CA GLY A 54 36.00 47.24 -9.71
C GLY A 54 35.48 46.30 -8.64
N ASN A 55 35.26 45.03 -9.01
CA ASN A 55 35.85 43.94 -8.25
C ASN A 55 36.00 42.69 -9.12
N LYS A 56 37.23 42.45 -9.62
CA LYS A 56 37.70 41.09 -9.90
C LYS A 56 37.63 40.35 -8.57
N THR A 57 36.86 39.26 -8.47
CA THR A 57 37.22 37.93 -7.93
C THR A 57 35.93 37.13 -7.67
N LYS A 58 35.94 35.83 -8.04
CA LYS A 58 34.93 34.77 -7.81
C LYS A 58 33.83 34.58 -8.86
N THR A 59 34.26 34.28 -10.09
CA THR A 59 33.53 33.35 -10.96
C THR A 59 34.09 31.94 -10.76
N VAL A 60 33.99 31.36 -9.57
CA VAL A 60 34.08 29.89 -9.36
C VAL A 60 33.39 29.58 -8.03
N ALA A 61 32.49 28.59 -8.05
CA ALA A 61 31.75 27.95 -6.95
C ALA A 61 30.24 28.25 -6.90
N SER A 62 29.49 27.71 -7.86
CA SER A 62 28.14 27.17 -7.59
C SER A 62 27.66 26.28 -8.74
N VAL A 63 28.40 25.22 -9.08
CA VAL A 63 27.91 24.26 -10.10
C VAL A 63 28.08 22.78 -9.73
N GLU A 64 28.65 22.39 -8.58
CA GLU A 64 29.01 20.97 -8.36
C GLU A 64 28.45 20.24 -7.13
N ASP A 65 27.42 20.74 -6.44
CA ASP A 65 26.87 20.01 -5.26
C ASP A 65 25.40 19.59 -5.36
N GLN A 66 24.72 19.87 -6.47
CA GLN A 66 23.31 19.45 -6.64
C GLN A 66 23.15 18.08 -7.31
N GLY A 67 24.22 17.51 -7.89
CA GLY A 67 24.20 16.19 -8.53
C GLY A 67 24.40 14.99 -7.59
N HIS A 68 25.05 15.19 -6.44
CA HIS A 68 25.34 14.10 -5.50
C HIS A 68 24.22 13.90 -4.45
N VAL A 69 23.53 14.97 -4.05
CA VAL A 69 22.44 14.91 -3.07
C VAL A 69 21.15 14.33 -3.66
N ALA A 70 20.85 14.60 -4.94
CA ALA A 70 19.67 14.04 -5.61
C ALA A 70 19.77 12.52 -5.83
N LYS A 71 21.00 11.99 -5.96
CA LYS A 71 21.23 10.55 -6.19
C LYS A 71 21.18 9.73 -4.91
N SER A 72 21.54 10.31 -3.75
CA SER A 72 21.40 9.64 -2.46
C SER A 72 19.94 9.51 -2.02
N HIS A 73 19.09 10.49 -2.38
CA HIS A 73 17.66 10.55 -2.07
C HIS A 73 16.75 9.71 -2.99
N GLY A 74 17.29 9.05 -4.02
CA GLY A 74 16.56 8.08 -4.84
C GLY A 74 16.86 6.63 -4.47
N LEU A 75 18.05 6.37 -3.94
CA LEU A 75 18.50 5.03 -3.55
C LEU A 75 17.85 4.56 -2.24
N ASP A 76 17.59 5.48 -1.32
CA ASP A 76 16.87 5.26 -0.07
C ASP A 76 15.39 4.92 -0.32
N GLU A 77 14.69 5.64 -1.19
CA GLU A 77 13.29 5.36 -1.54
C GLU A 77 13.09 4.00 -2.23
N GLU A 78 13.94 3.64 -3.20
CA GLU A 78 13.89 2.32 -3.85
C GLU A 78 14.17 1.19 -2.84
N THR A 79 15.17 1.38 -1.97
CA THR A 79 15.53 0.39 -0.95
C THR A 79 14.42 0.24 0.10
N LEU A 80 13.76 1.32 0.49
CA LEU A 80 12.63 1.30 1.42
C LEU A 80 11.40 0.63 0.81
N ALA A 81 11.09 0.88 -0.46
CA ALA A 81 10.02 0.19 -1.19
C ALA A 81 10.30 -1.33 -1.28
N TRP A 82 11.53 -1.72 -1.65
CA TRP A 82 11.91 -3.12 -1.68
C TRP A 82 11.80 -3.80 -0.31
N ARG A 83 12.26 -3.11 0.75
CA ARG A 83 12.18 -3.63 2.12
C ARG A 83 10.73 -3.85 2.56
N ARG A 84 9.82 -2.92 2.27
CA ARG A 84 8.37 -3.06 2.54
C ARG A 84 7.80 -4.28 1.81
N ILE A 85 8.10 -4.44 0.52
CA ILE A 85 7.61 -5.60 -0.25
C ILE A 85 8.15 -6.92 0.31
N MET A 86 9.42 -6.97 0.71
CA MET A 86 10.01 -8.17 1.30
C MET A 86 9.43 -8.48 2.70
N LEU A 87 9.13 -7.46 3.50
CA LEU A 87 8.44 -7.64 4.78
C LEU A 87 7.02 -8.21 4.56
N LEU A 88 6.29 -7.69 3.58
CA LEU A 88 4.99 -8.21 3.18
C LEU A 88 5.09 -9.67 2.72
N VAL A 89 6.03 -10.00 1.82
CA VAL A 89 6.26 -11.39 1.35
C VAL A 89 6.58 -12.32 2.53
N PHE A 90 7.45 -11.87 3.44
CA PHE A 90 7.85 -12.66 4.59
C PHE A 90 6.69 -12.89 5.57
N ALA A 91 5.95 -11.83 5.89
CA ALA A 91 4.79 -11.93 6.74
C ALA A 91 3.70 -12.82 6.10
N ILE A 92 3.58 -12.75 4.77
CA ILE A 92 2.68 -13.61 4.02
C ILE A 92 3.13 -15.09 4.14
N ALA A 93 4.41 -15.36 3.93
CA ALA A 93 4.96 -16.71 4.06
C ALA A 93 4.78 -17.29 5.49
N VAL A 94 4.90 -16.47 6.54
CA VAL A 94 4.80 -16.93 7.93
C VAL A 94 3.37 -17.33 8.32
N HIS A 95 2.32 -16.64 7.84
CA HIS A 95 0.94 -17.03 8.16
C HIS A 95 0.45 -18.23 7.34
N ASN A 96 0.99 -18.41 6.12
CA ASN A 96 0.71 -19.60 5.31
C ASN A 96 1.14 -20.89 6.01
N PHE A 97 2.10 -20.81 6.96
CA PHE A 97 2.55 -21.99 7.69
C PHE A 97 1.44 -22.58 8.60
N PRO A 98 0.80 -21.82 9.52
CA PRO A 98 -0.36 -22.31 10.27
C PRO A 98 -1.54 -22.79 9.41
N GLU A 99 -1.81 -22.15 8.27
CA GLU A 99 -2.88 -22.59 7.35
C GLU A 99 -2.55 -23.95 6.73
N GLY A 100 -1.32 -24.11 6.23
CA GLY A 100 -0.81 -25.39 5.77
C GLY A 100 -0.92 -26.46 6.85
N LEU A 101 -0.46 -26.17 8.07
CA LEU A 101 -0.61 -27.08 9.22
C LEU A 101 -2.08 -27.47 9.45
N ALA A 102 -3.02 -26.52 9.32
CA ALA A 102 -4.44 -26.79 9.50
C ALA A 102 -4.99 -27.75 8.45
N ILE A 103 -4.62 -27.58 7.18
CA ILE A 103 -4.95 -28.52 6.10
C ILE A 103 -4.37 -29.91 6.44
N GLY A 104 -3.08 -29.97 6.79
CA GLY A 104 -2.39 -31.21 7.11
C GLY A 104 -3.05 -31.98 8.26
N VAL A 105 -3.33 -31.29 9.36
CA VAL A 105 -4.01 -31.86 10.54
C VAL A 105 -5.43 -32.30 10.21
N ALA A 106 -6.18 -31.53 9.42
CA ALA A 106 -7.54 -31.88 9.04
C ALA A 106 -7.61 -33.18 8.22
N TRP A 107 -6.69 -33.35 7.27
CA TRP A 107 -6.58 -34.59 6.48
C TRP A 107 -5.97 -35.75 7.27
N GLY A 108 -4.97 -35.49 8.12
CA GLY A 108 -4.34 -36.52 8.94
C GLY A 108 -5.22 -37.05 10.07
N ALA A 109 -6.20 -36.27 10.52
CA ALA A 109 -7.13 -36.62 11.59
C ALA A 109 -8.34 -37.46 11.12
N ILE A 110 -8.47 -37.74 9.81
CA ILE A 110 -9.66 -38.39 9.25
C ILE A 110 -9.91 -39.73 9.94
N GLY A 111 -11.12 -39.91 10.46
CA GLY A 111 -11.52 -41.12 11.17
C GLY A 111 -11.21 -41.15 12.67
N GLU A 112 -10.53 -40.14 13.22
CA GLU A 112 -10.29 -40.05 14.67
C GLU A 112 -11.50 -39.53 15.46
N SER A 113 -12.39 -38.77 14.82
CA SER A 113 -13.63 -38.27 15.43
C SER A 113 -14.78 -38.25 14.42
N SER A 114 -16.02 -38.17 14.92
CA SER A 114 -17.22 -37.99 14.08
C SER A 114 -17.19 -36.72 13.22
N SER A 115 -16.42 -35.71 13.66
CA SER A 115 -16.21 -34.45 12.93
C SER A 115 -15.02 -34.48 11.96
N ALA A 116 -14.10 -35.42 12.08
CA ALA A 116 -12.94 -35.55 11.20
C ALA A 116 -13.30 -36.37 9.96
N THR A 117 -14.16 -35.79 9.12
CA THR A 117 -14.63 -36.40 7.87
C THR A 117 -13.85 -35.87 6.68
N VAL A 118 -13.83 -36.65 5.59
CA VAL A 118 -13.31 -36.20 4.29
C VAL A 118 -14.02 -34.92 3.83
N GLY A 119 -15.33 -34.82 4.07
CA GLY A 119 -16.11 -33.63 3.72
C GLY A 119 -15.59 -32.37 4.41
N ASN A 120 -15.36 -32.43 5.72
CA ASN A 120 -14.87 -31.26 6.49
C ASN A 120 -13.44 -30.90 6.10
N ALA A 121 -12.55 -31.89 5.94
CA ALA A 121 -11.18 -31.65 5.49
C ALA A 121 -11.12 -31.04 4.08
N ALA A 122 -11.94 -31.55 3.15
CA ALA A 122 -12.03 -31.02 1.79
C ALA A 122 -12.59 -29.59 1.76
N SER A 123 -13.61 -29.31 2.57
CA SER A 123 -14.23 -27.99 2.62
C SER A 123 -13.24 -26.95 3.19
N LEU A 124 -12.55 -27.26 4.30
CA LEU A 124 -11.46 -26.41 4.84
C LEU A 124 -10.36 -26.15 3.80
N THR A 125 -9.92 -27.21 3.12
CA THR A 125 -8.87 -27.10 2.09
C THR A 125 -9.31 -26.19 0.94
N LEU A 126 -10.58 -26.28 0.54
CA LEU A 126 -11.13 -25.44 -0.52
C LEU A 126 -11.26 -23.98 -0.05
N GLY A 127 -11.66 -23.73 1.20
CA GLY A 127 -11.71 -22.40 1.80
C GLY A 127 -10.34 -21.71 1.75
N ILE A 128 -9.31 -22.40 2.27
CA ILE A 128 -7.92 -21.89 2.25
C ILE A 128 -7.42 -21.71 0.81
N ALA A 129 -7.65 -22.66 -0.08
CA ALA A 129 -7.21 -22.54 -1.48
C ALA A 129 -7.78 -21.30 -2.19
N ILE A 130 -9.01 -20.89 -1.87
CA ILE A 130 -9.64 -19.72 -2.50
C ILE A 130 -9.05 -18.41 -1.98
N GLN A 131 -8.81 -18.26 -0.67
CA GLN A 131 -8.21 -17.03 -0.12
C GLN A 131 -6.73 -16.85 -0.49
N ASN A 132 -6.02 -17.95 -0.78
CA ASN A 132 -4.60 -17.88 -1.16
C ASN A 132 -4.40 -17.23 -2.53
N PHE A 133 -5.45 -17.16 -3.36
CA PHE A 133 -5.40 -16.43 -4.62
C PHE A 133 -5.29 -14.90 -4.41
N PRO A 134 -6.21 -14.24 -3.64
CA PRO A 134 -6.02 -12.86 -3.18
C PRO A 134 -4.66 -12.58 -2.53
N GLU A 135 -4.16 -13.47 -1.68
CA GLU A 135 -2.88 -13.29 -0.99
C GLU A 135 -1.68 -13.36 -1.94
N GLY A 136 -1.68 -14.33 -2.86
CA GLY A 136 -0.68 -14.41 -3.92
C GLY A 136 -0.66 -13.15 -4.78
N MET A 137 -1.84 -12.60 -5.10
CA MET A 137 -1.94 -11.30 -5.78
C MET A 137 -1.39 -10.14 -4.94
N ALA A 138 -1.63 -10.15 -3.63
CA ALA A 138 -1.10 -9.14 -2.70
C ALA A 138 0.44 -9.13 -2.67
N VAL A 139 1.10 -10.27 -2.93
CA VAL A 139 2.56 -10.35 -3.11
C VAL A 139 3.00 -9.92 -4.51
N SER A 140 2.31 -10.40 -5.55
CA SER A 140 2.72 -10.18 -6.94
C SER A 140 2.52 -8.73 -7.43
N LEU A 141 1.45 -8.06 -7.01
CA LEU A 141 1.11 -6.71 -7.51
C LEU A 141 2.11 -5.63 -7.08
N PRO A 142 2.56 -5.55 -5.81
CA PRO A 142 3.59 -4.61 -5.38
C PRO A 142 4.93 -4.82 -6.11
N LEU A 143 5.36 -6.07 -6.30
CA LEU A 143 6.57 -6.40 -7.08
C LEU A 143 6.45 -5.92 -8.54
N ARG A 144 5.27 -6.07 -9.13
CA ARG A 144 5.00 -5.60 -10.50
C ARG A 144 5.01 -4.09 -10.59
N LYS A 145 4.41 -3.39 -9.61
CA LYS A 145 4.45 -1.92 -9.47
C LYS A 145 5.88 -1.41 -9.29
N GLY A 146 6.72 -2.15 -8.59
CA GLY A 146 8.17 -1.89 -8.44
C GLY A 146 9.02 -2.19 -9.68
N GLY A 147 8.40 -2.38 -10.86
CA GLY A 147 9.11 -2.51 -12.13
C GLY A 147 9.63 -3.92 -12.46
N LYS A 148 9.34 -4.94 -11.64
CA LYS A 148 9.71 -6.33 -11.96
C LYS A 148 8.84 -6.91 -13.09
N SER A 149 9.35 -7.96 -13.73
CA SER A 149 8.63 -8.67 -14.79
C SER A 149 7.43 -9.44 -14.23
N ILE A 150 6.41 -9.68 -15.07
CA ILE A 150 5.18 -10.39 -14.67
C ILE A 150 5.51 -11.77 -14.13
N MET A 151 6.37 -12.52 -14.82
CA MET A 151 6.76 -13.87 -14.39
C MET A 151 7.53 -13.84 -13.06
N TYR A 152 8.42 -12.86 -12.87
CA TYR A 152 9.13 -12.71 -11.60
C TYR A 152 8.15 -12.47 -10.46
N SER A 153 7.25 -11.49 -10.60
CA SER A 153 6.24 -11.18 -9.60
C SER A 153 5.31 -12.36 -9.29
N PHE A 154 4.92 -13.11 -10.32
CA PHE A 154 4.10 -14.32 -10.17
C PHE A 154 4.83 -15.41 -9.39
N PHE A 155 6.09 -15.70 -9.73
CA PHE A 155 6.89 -16.71 -9.02
C PHE A 155 7.08 -16.38 -7.55
N TRP A 156 7.24 -15.10 -7.19
CA TRP A 156 7.33 -14.69 -5.79
C TRP A 156 6.02 -14.91 -5.02
N GLY A 157 4.86 -14.65 -5.64
CA GLY A 157 3.56 -14.98 -5.05
C GLY A 157 3.35 -16.48 -4.88
N GLN A 158 3.84 -17.29 -5.83
CA GLN A 158 3.77 -18.73 -5.69
C GLN A 158 4.74 -19.26 -4.62
N LEU A 159 5.92 -18.65 -4.50
CA LEU A 159 6.95 -19.02 -3.54
C LEU A 159 6.50 -18.75 -2.09
N SER A 160 5.74 -17.68 -1.84
CA SER A 160 5.14 -17.46 -0.51
C SER A 160 4.11 -18.55 -0.18
N GLY A 161 3.38 -19.08 -1.16
CA GLY A 161 2.48 -20.23 -1.01
C GLY A 161 3.20 -21.56 -0.77
N PHE A 162 4.49 -21.69 -1.10
CA PHE A 162 5.21 -22.96 -0.90
C PHE A 162 5.31 -23.36 0.57
N VAL A 163 5.31 -22.38 1.49
CA VAL A 163 5.34 -22.63 2.94
C VAL A 163 4.11 -23.39 3.42
N GLU A 164 2.95 -23.15 2.80
CA GLU A 164 1.70 -23.86 3.08
C GLU A 164 1.84 -25.36 2.80
N VAL A 165 2.45 -25.74 1.68
CA VAL A 165 2.69 -27.14 1.32
C VAL A 165 3.56 -27.83 2.35
N LEU A 166 4.62 -27.15 2.82
CA LEU A 166 5.48 -27.67 3.89
C LEU A 166 4.70 -27.83 5.20
N GLY A 167 3.89 -26.82 5.56
CA GLY A 167 3.00 -26.88 6.71
C GLY A 167 2.03 -28.06 6.62
N GLY A 168 1.42 -28.29 5.45
CA GLY A 168 0.50 -29.41 5.20
C GLY A 168 1.15 -30.77 5.37
N ILE A 169 2.34 -30.96 4.81
CA ILE A 169 3.09 -32.22 4.97
C ILE A 169 3.43 -32.46 6.44
N ILE A 170 3.92 -31.44 7.14
CA ILE A 170 4.29 -31.53 8.56
C ILE A 170 3.06 -31.79 9.43
N GLY A 171 1.96 -31.07 9.17
CA GLY A 171 0.70 -31.19 9.88
C GLY A 171 0.10 -32.58 9.74
N ALA A 172 0.09 -33.14 8.53
CA ALA A 172 -0.39 -34.49 8.28
C ALA A 172 0.50 -35.54 8.97
N ALA A 173 1.83 -35.41 8.87
CA ALA A 173 2.78 -36.36 9.43
C ALA A 173 2.77 -36.41 10.97
N ALA A 174 2.48 -35.29 11.64
CA ALA A 174 2.52 -35.17 13.10
C ALA A 174 1.19 -34.66 13.68
N THR A 175 0.08 -35.16 13.13
CA THR A 175 -1.29 -34.73 13.48
C THR A 175 -1.54 -34.74 14.99
N SER A 176 -1.16 -35.81 15.68
CA SER A 176 -1.40 -35.96 17.13
C SER A 176 -0.66 -34.92 17.98
N TYR A 177 0.46 -34.36 17.50
CA TYR A 177 1.21 -33.31 18.18
C TYR A 177 0.64 -31.93 17.86
N PHE A 178 0.40 -31.66 16.58
CA PHE A 178 -0.04 -30.34 16.12
C PHE A 178 -1.48 -30.01 16.48
N ARG A 179 -2.35 -31.00 16.72
CA ARG A 179 -3.76 -30.76 17.08
C ARG A 179 -3.91 -29.87 18.31
N GLY A 180 -3.06 -30.03 19.32
CA GLY A 180 -3.06 -29.19 20.53
C GLY A 180 -2.39 -27.84 20.33
N LEU A 181 -1.45 -27.74 19.39
CA LEU A 181 -0.70 -26.51 19.11
C LEU A 181 -1.42 -25.59 18.10
N LEU A 182 -2.27 -26.17 17.25
CA LEU A 182 -2.96 -25.51 16.14
C LEU A 182 -3.72 -24.24 16.55
N PRO A 183 -4.52 -24.22 17.63
CA PRO A 183 -5.26 -23.02 18.02
C PRO A 183 -4.34 -21.86 18.39
N TYR A 184 -3.18 -22.15 19.00
CA TYR A 184 -2.19 -21.15 19.34
C TYR A 184 -1.44 -20.65 18.09
N ALA A 185 -1.11 -21.55 17.17
CA ALA A 185 -0.47 -21.20 15.91
C ALA A 185 -1.39 -20.33 15.02
N LEU A 186 -2.66 -20.71 14.89
CA LEU A 186 -3.68 -19.95 14.16
C LEU A 186 -3.96 -18.60 14.82
N GLY A 187 -4.06 -18.55 16.16
CA GLY A 187 -4.23 -17.29 16.89
C GLY A 187 -3.04 -16.34 16.71
N PHE A 188 -1.82 -16.87 16.70
CA PHE A 188 -0.62 -16.10 16.39
C PHE A 188 -0.63 -15.58 14.95
N ALA A 189 -0.96 -16.43 13.96
CA ALA A 189 -1.07 -16.03 12.56
C ALA A 189 -2.14 -14.95 12.36
N ALA A 190 -3.31 -15.08 12.96
CA ALA A 190 -4.38 -14.09 12.89
C ALA A 190 -3.92 -12.73 13.43
N GLY A 191 -3.22 -12.71 14.57
CA GLY A 191 -2.65 -11.49 15.13
C GLY A 191 -1.59 -10.85 14.22
N ALA A 192 -0.70 -11.67 13.65
CA ALA A 192 0.31 -11.21 12.69
C ALA A 192 -0.32 -10.60 11.43
N MET A 193 -1.38 -11.23 10.89
CA MET A 193 -2.06 -10.74 9.70
C MET A 193 -2.84 -9.45 9.93
N ILE A 194 -3.44 -9.26 11.11
CA ILE A 194 -4.03 -7.97 11.49
C ILE A 194 -2.97 -6.86 11.49
N TYR A 195 -1.79 -7.12 12.07
CA TYR A 195 -0.69 -6.15 12.09
C TYR A 195 -0.24 -5.77 10.66
N VAL A 196 0.00 -6.76 9.79
CA VAL A 196 0.40 -6.54 8.39
C VAL A 196 -0.64 -5.74 7.62
N VAL A 197 -1.93 -6.06 7.80
CA VAL A 197 -3.02 -5.32 7.15
C VAL A 197 -3.00 -3.85 7.55
N ILE A 198 -2.85 -3.56 8.84
CA ILE A 198 -2.90 -2.20 9.39
C ILE A 198 -1.66 -1.39 9.01
N GLU A 199 -0.46 -1.96 9.15
CA GLU A 199 0.81 -1.23 8.98
C GLU A 199 1.29 -1.19 7.53
N GLU A 200 0.92 -2.17 6.70
CA GLU A 200 1.44 -2.29 5.34
C GLU A 200 0.33 -2.15 4.29
N LEU A 201 -0.70 -3.00 4.33
CA LEU A 201 -1.68 -3.06 3.22
C LEU A 201 -2.60 -1.84 3.16
N ILE A 202 -3.15 -1.38 4.28
CA ILE A 202 -4.03 -0.20 4.31
C ILE A 202 -3.28 1.08 3.91
N PRO A 203 -2.09 1.39 4.45
CA PRO A 203 -1.32 2.54 4.02
C PRO A 203 -0.91 2.47 2.54
N GLU A 204 -0.50 1.30 2.06
CA GLU A 204 -0.13 1.08 0.65
C GLU A 204 -1.32 1.30 -0.32
N ALA A 205 -2.52 0.93 0.11
CA ALA A 205 -3.73 1.18 -0.68
C ALA A 205 -4.05 2.67 -0.83
N HIS A 206 -3.75 3.50 0.18
CA HIS A 206 -4.02 4.94 0.16
C HIS A 206 -2.99 5.75 -0.62
N VAL A 207 -1.73 5.30 -0.69
CA VAL A 207 -0.69 5.97 -1.50
C VAL A 207 -0.79 5.66 -3.00
N THR A 208 -1.65 4.71 -3.39
CA THR A 208 -1.89 4.39 -4.79
C THR A 208 -2.59 5.56 -5.50
N LYS A 209 -1.99 6.08 -6.58
CA LYS A 209 -2.51 7.22 -7.35
C LYS A 209 -3.96 7.00 -7.78
N GLY A 210 -4.85 7.94 -7.44
CA GLY A 210 -6.27 7.92 -7.82
C GLY A 210 -7.18 7.15 -6.87
N ALA A 211 -6.67 6.56 -5.79
CA ALA A 211 -7.48 5.91 -4.76
C ALA A 211 -8.09 6.96 -3.82
N SER A 212 -9.42 7.09 -3.82
CA SER A 212 -10.12 7.83 -2.76
C SER A 212 -10.16 7.01 -1.47
N VAL A 213 -10.15 7.65 -0.30
CA VAL A 213 -10.31 6.95 0.99
C VAL A 213 -11.55 6.05 0.97
N LYS A 214 -12.65 6.53 0.38
CA LYS A 214 -13.91 5.79 0.25
C LYS A 214 -13.74 4.48 -0.53
N ILE A 215 -13.03 4.49 -1.67
CA ILE A 215 -12.88 3.28 -2.49
C ILE A 215 -12.00 2.24 -1.79
N VAL A 216 -10.97 2.68 -1.05
CA VAL A 216 -10.14 1.78 -0.24
C VAL A 216 -10.97 1.15 0.87
N THR A 217 -11.75 1.95 1.61
CA THR A 217 -12.62 1.44 2.69
C THR A 217 -13.66 0.46 2.16
N TYR A 218 -14.36 0.77 1.06
CA TYR A 218 -15.32 -0.17 0.46
C TYR A 218 -14.64 -1.44 -0.06
N GLY A 219 -13.45 -1.33 -0.66
CA GLY A 219 -12.67 -2.49 -1.08
C GLY A 219 -12.32 -3.41 0.08
N VAL A 220 -11.86 -2.86 1.20
CA VAL A 220 -11.56 -3.63 2.43
C VAL A 220 -12.82 -4.29 2.98
N LEU A 221 -13.95 -3.57 3.08
CA LEU A 221 -15.20 -4.12 3.59
C LEU A 221 -15.75 -5.25 2.70
N VAL A 222 -15.76 -5.05 1.38
CA VAL A 222 -16.21 -6.06 0.43
C VAL A 222 -15.29 -7.27 0.48
N GLY A 223 -13.97 -7.07 0.48
CA GLY A 223 -12.99 -8.15 0.58
C GLY A 223 -13.17 -8.95 1.88
N PHE A 224 -13.33 -8.27 3.02
CA PHE A 224 -13.60 -8.90 4.31
C PHE A 224 -14.89 -9.72 4.29
N CYS A 225 -16.00 -9.16 3.79
CA CYS A 225 -17.27 -9.88 3.71
C CYS A 225 -17.20 -11.09 2.77
N VAL A 226 -16.50 -10.98 1.64
CA VAL A 226 -16.32 -12.10 0.71
C VAL A 226 -15.49 -13.20 1.36
N MET A 227 -14.36 -12.86 2.00
CA MET A 227 -13.53 -13.83 2.69
C MET A 227 -14.29 -14.51 3.84
N LEU A 228 -15.00 -13.74 4.66
CA LEU A 228 -15.83 -14.26 5.76
C LEU A 228 -16.93 -15.21 5.25
N ALA A 229 -17.58 -14.87 4.14
CA ALA A 229 -18.62 -15.71 3.54
C ALA A 229 -18.04 -17.02 2.97
N LEU A 230 -16.81 -16.98 2.43
CA LEU A 230 -16.12 -18.16 1.94
C LEU A 230 -15.66 -19.07 3.09
N ASP A 231 -15.09 -18.50 4.15
CA ASP A 231 -14.65 -19.24 5.34
C ASP A 231 -15.84 -19.95 5.99
N VAL A 232 -16.88 -19.21 6.39
CA VAL A 232 -18.07 -19.77 7.04
C VAL A 232 -18.87 -20.69 6.10
N GLY A 233 -18.86 -20.41 4.80
CA GLY A 233 -19.59 -21.20 3.81
C GLY A 233 -18.91 -22.52 3.45
N LEU A 234 -17.59 -22.61 3.60
CA LEU A 234 -16.76 -23.76 3.24
C LEU A 234 -16.14 -24.46 4.46
N GLY A 235 -16.44 -24.06 5.70
CA GLY A 235 -15.91 -24.75 6.88
C GLY A 235 -16.42 -24.23 8.21
#